data_AF-A0A940BUQ0-F1
#
_entry.id   AF-A0A940BUQ0-F1
#
_cell.length_a   1.000
_cell.length_b   1.000
_cell.length_c   1.000
_cell.angle_alpha   90.00
_cell.angle_beta   90.00
_cell.angle_gamma   90.00
#
_symmetry.space_group_name_H-M   'P 1'
#
loop_
_entity.id
_entity.type
_entity.pdbx_description
1 polymer ?
#
loop_
_entity_poly.entity_id
_entity_poly.type
_entity_poly.pdbx_seq_one_letter_code
_entity_poly.pdbx_strand_id
1 'polypeptide(L)'
;MKKTNVIIICCALLLAVCAVVSAFVIKGGTDVRETVQDDRTVRLYGVLDDTYSRLAAVKSGSAAAPSLSPSTSDDAQFKTDLLHFYAQSTNIVSILPFTTVQVTEAALLKAFMSSATSVNEALAYIDRYADRTLASAYETMDELLEKFSAILQKYNISTSSAYTAKYNRLASMFSSLKNSSTQLLSRTRTLIKKSKSEDYDTYYTNYVEQLSDLTGKIEQYCAEINNEYYNLLSSLTDDYDDIQ
;
A
#
# COMPACT_ATOMS: atom_id res chain seq x y z
N MET A 1 -26.90 4.97 3.95
CA MET A 1 -26.22 4.84 5.26
C MET A 1 -25.31 3.60 5.41
N LYS A 2 -24.84 2.95 4.33
CA LYS A 2 -23.89 1.79 4.41
C LYS A 2 -22.39 2.14 4.25
N LYS A 3 -22.06 3.34 3.75
CA LYS A 3 -20.72 3.71 3.26
C LYS A 3 -19.69 4.06 4.36
N THR A 4 -20.14 4.54 5.51
CA THR A 4 -19.25 4.86 6.65
C THR A 4 -18.65 3.61 7.29
N ASN A 5 -19.31 2.45 7.15
CA ASN A 5 -18.86 1.22 7.77
C ASN A 5 -17.63 0.60 7.09
N VAL A 6 -17.44 0.76 5.77
CA VAL A 6 -16.30 0.12 5.08
C VAL A 6 -14.97 0.78 5.46
N ILE A 7 -14.92 2.12 5.49
CA ILE A 7 -13.73 2.88 5.90
C ILE A 7 -13.39 2.63 7.37
N ILE A 8 -14.41 2.58 8.25
CA ILE A 8 -14.20 2.26 9.67
C ILE A 8 -13.74 0.81 9.86
N ILE A 9 -14.26 -0.14 9.07
CA ILE A 9 -13.84 -1.55 9.11
C ILE A 9 -12.40 -1.69 8.62
N CYS A 10 -11.99 -1.01 7.54
CA CYS A 10 -10.60 -0.98 7.08
C CYS A 10 -9.67 -0.38 8.14
N CYS A 11 -10.01 0.77 8.75
CA CYS A 11 -9.21 1.38 9.82
C CYS A 11 -9.16 0.52 11.09
N ALA A 12 -10.24 -0.17 11.46
CA ALA A 12 -10.29 -1.05 12.63
C ALA A 12 -9.52 -2.37 12.40
N LEU A 13 -9.58 -2.95 11.20
CA LEU A 13 -8.72 -4.07 10.80
C LEU A 13 -7.26 -3.66 10.74
N LEU A 14 -6.95 -2.46 10.25
CA LEU A 14 -5.59 -1.92 10.20
C LEU A 14 -5.02 -1.68 11.61
N LEU A 15 -5.81 -1.13 12.53
CA LEU A 15 -5.42 -1.00 13.94
C LEU A 15 -5.23 -2.37 14.59
N ALA A 16 -6.03 -3.37 14.24
CA ALA A 16 -5.84 -4.74 14.72
C ALA A 16 -4.58 -5.40 14.14
N VAL A 17 -4.27 -5.20 12.85
CA VAL A 17 -3.04 -5.73 12.22
C VAL A 17 -1.81 -5.01 12.76
N CYS A 18 -1.83 -3.68 12.88
CA CYS A 18 -0.78 -2.92 13.56
C CYS A 18 -0.62 -3.37 15.02
N ALA A 19 -1.70 -3.59 15.78
CA ALA A 19 -1.61 -4.07 17.14
C ALA A 19 -1.08 -5.51 17.23
N VAL A 20 -1.35 -6.39 16.25
CA VAL A 20 -0.80 -7.75 16.19
C VAL A 20 0.67 -7.74 15.81
N VAL A 21 1.09 -6.89 14.86
CA VAL A 21 2.50 -6.71 14.49
C VAL A 21 3.28 -6.07 15.64
N SER A 22 2.74 -5.01 16.27
CA SER A 22 3.31 -4.41 17.48
C SER A 22 3.33 -5.39 18.64
N ALA A 23 2.32 -6.25 18.81
CA ALA A 23 2.35 -7.29 19.84
C ALA A 23 3.38 -8.38 19.53
N PHE A 24 3.66 -8.70 18.27
CA PHE A 24 4.75 -9.59 17.88
C PHE A 24 6.13 -8.97 18.14
N VAL A 25 6.29 -7.68 17.82
CA VAL A 25 7.52 -6.92 18.06
C VAL A 25 7.76 -6.69 19.56
N ILE A 26 6.70 -6.44 20.36
CA ILE A 26 6.80 -6.13 21.79
C ILE A 26 6.79 -7.39 22.68
N LYS A 27 6.07 -8.47 22.33
CA LYS A 27 6.23 -9.77 23.04
C LYS A 27 7.51 -10.52 22.65
N GLY A 28 8.21 -10.09 21.60
CA GLY A 28 9.55 -10.56 21.24
C GLY A 28 10.68 -9.91 22.05
N GLY A 29 10.36 -9.05 23.05
CA GLY A 29 11.32 -8.31 23.87
C GLY A 29 12.25 -9.15 24.75
N THR A 30 12.10 -10.47 24.78
CA THR A 30 13.03 -11.40 25.42
C THR A 30 13.09 -12.69 24.61
N ASP A 31 14.26 -13.01 24.05
CA ASP A 31 14.69 -14.32 23.51
C ASP A 31 14.15 -14.86 22.16
N VAL A 32 13.94 -14.03 21.14
CA VAL A 32 13.91 -14.54 19.74
C VAL A 32 15.32 -14.58 19.11
N ARG A 33 16.29 -13.86 19.67
CA ARG A 33 17.68 -13.86 19.17
C ARG A 33 18.48 -15.13 19.55
N GLU A 34 18.10 -15.86 20.59
CA GLU A 34 18.85 -17.04 21.06
C GLU A 34 18.38 -18.39 20.48
N THR A 35 17.26 -18.43 19.74
CA THR A 35 16.72 -19.68 19.17
C THR A 35 16.76 -19.78 17.63
N VAL A 36 17.33 -18.80 16.93
CA VAL A 36 17.31 -18.75 15.46
C VAL A 36 18.73 -18.83 14.90
N GLN A 37 19.19 -20.07 14.67
CA GLN A 37 20.46 -20.39 14.02
C GLN A 37 20.30 -20.79 12.52
N ASP A 38 19.14 -20.52 11.91
CA ASP A 38 18.91 -20.77 10.49
C ASP A 38 19.14 -19.48 9.67
N ASP A 39 20.16 -19.51 8.80
CA ASP A 39 20.55 -18.45 7.85
C ASP A 39 19.33 -17.89 7.07
N ARG A 40 18.34 -18.75 6.79
CA ARG A 40 17.11 -18.38 6.07
C ARG A 40 16.27 -17.37 6.83
N THR A 41 16.20 -17.50 8.16
CA THR A 41 15.39 -16.63 9.00
C THR A 41 16.07 -15.27 9.20
N VAL A 42 17.40 -15.25 9.35
CA VAL A 42 18.19 -14.01 9.45
C VAL A 42 18.07 -13.20 8.16
N ARG A 43 18.21 -13.85 6.99
CA ARG A 43 18.05 -13.20 5.68
C ARG A 43 16.66 -12.60 5.49
N LEU A 44 15.62 -13.35 5.89
CA LEU A 44 14.25 -12.85 5.85
C LEU A 44 14.12 -11.58 6.71
N TYR A 45 14.51 -11.62 7.99
CA TYR A 45 14.42 -10.46 8.87
C TYR A 45 15.11 -9.22 8.31
N GLY A 46 16.31 -9.37 7.71
CA GLY A 46 17.02 -8.24 7.10
C GLY A 46 16.24 -7.57 5.97
N VAL A 47 15.60 -8.35 5.10
CA VAL A 47 14.78 -7.81 4.00
C VAL A 47 13.50 -7.14 4.53
N LEU A 48 12.87 -7.73 5.56
CA LEU A 48 11.65 -7.16 6.14
C LEU A 48 11.93 -5.84 6.86
N ASP A 49 13.03 -5.76 7.61
CA ASP A 49 13.41 -4.54 8.34
C ASP A 49 13.71 -3.36 7.40
N ASP A 50 14.43 -3.59 6.30
CA ASP A 50 14.63 -2.60 5.24
C ASP A 50 13.29 -2.14 4.63
N THR A 51 12.43 -3.11 4.29
CA THR A 51 11.12 -2.85 3.69
C THR A 51 10.25 -2.00 4.61
N TYR A 52 10.19 -2.33 5.90
CA TYR A 52 9.45 -1.55 6.89
C TYR A 52 9.99 -0.14 7.04
N SER A 53 11.31 0.02 7.12
CA SER A 53 11.95 1.33 7.27
C SER A 53 11.63 2.25 6.09
N ARG A 54 11.71 1.70 4.87
CA ARG A 54 11.34 2.38 3.62
C ARG A 54 9.88 2.78 3.60
N LEU A 55 8.98 1.86 3.91
CA LEU A 55 7.55 2.14 3.92
C LEU A 55 7.12 3.10 5.04
N ALA A 56 7.80 3.07 6.19
CA ALA A 56 7.58 4.04 7.26
C ALA A 56 7.94 5.46 6.81
N ALA A 57 9.04 5.61 6.04
CA ALA A 57 9.43 6.90 5.46
C ALA A 57 8.36 7.46 4.50
N VAL A 58 7.77 6.60 3.66
CA VAL A 58 6.66 6.97 2.77
C VAL A 58 5.46 7.48 3.57
N LYS A 59 5.08 6.77 4.64
CA LYS A 59 3.96 7.15 5.50
C LYS A 59 4.20 8.47 6.23
N SER A 60 5.45 8.79 6.58
CA SER A 60 5.81 10.08 7.17
C SER A 60 5.92 11.24 6.17
N GLY A 61 5.71 10.99 4.86
CA GLY A 61 5.72 12.02 3.83
C GLY A 61 7.12 12.58 3.50
N SER A 62 8.19 11.85 3.82
CA SER A 62 9.57 12.33 3.66
C SER A 62 10.18 12.08 2.28
N ALA A 63 9.43 11.53 1.33
CA ALA A 63 9.91 11.28 -0.03
C ALA A 63 9.85 12.58 -0.86
N ALA A 64 11.02 13.11 -1.23
CA ALA A 64 11.12 14.22 -2.18
C ALA A 64 10.59 13.77 -3.54
N ALA A 65 9.67 14.54 -4.11
CA ALA A 65 8.89 14.11 -5.24
C ALA A 65 9.16 15.00 -6.47
N PRO A 66 9.31 14.43 -7.68
CA PRO A 66 9.58 15.20 -8.90
C PRO A 66 8.34 16.02 -9.33
N SER A 67 8.53 17.32 -9.62
CA SER A 67 7.42 18.24 -9.92
C SER A 67 6.69 17.86 -11.21
N LEU A 68 5.38 17.65 -11.12
CA LEU A 68 4.48 17.58 -12.28
C LEU A 68 3.93 18.98 -12.59
N SER A 69 3.58 19.23 -13.85
CA SER A 69 3.12 20.55 -14.34
C SER A 69 1.90 21.10 -13.58
N PRO A 70 1.80 22.44 -13.43
CA PRO A 70 0.73 23.10 -12.68
C PRO A 70 -0.67 22.81 -13.24
N SER A 71 -1.68 22.88 -12.35
CA SER A 71 -3.10 22.74 -12.67
C SER A 71 -3.59 23.88 -13.57
N THR A 72 -4.15 23.57 -14.75
CA THR A 72 -4.53 24.57 -15.77
C THR A 72 -6.02 24.97 -15.76
N SER A 73 -6.75 24.74 -14.67
CA SER A 73 -8.17 25.16 -14.57
C SER A 73 -8.25 26.35 -13.63
N ASP A 74 -9.06 27.36 -13.94
CA ASP A 74 -9.26 28.55 -13.10
C ASP A 74 -10.46 28.38 -12.12
N ASP A 75 -11.15 27.23 -12.17
CA ASP A 75 -12.29 26.95 -11.28
C ASP A 75 -11.80 26.45 -9.91
N ALA A 76 -11.88 27.32 -8.90
CA ALA A 76 -11.46 27.02 -7.54
C ALA A 76 -12.26 25.87 -6.89
N GLN A 77 -13.54 25.69 -7.23
CA GLN A 77 -14.36 24.61 -6.67
C GLN A 77 -13.99 23.25 -7.30
N PHE A 78 -13.65 23.24 -8.59
CA PHE A 78 -13.08 22.06 -9.25
C PHE A 78 -11.73 21.67 -8.63
N LYS A 79 -10.81 22.62 -8.44
CA LYS A 79 -9.52 22.38 -7.77
C LYS A 79 -9.71 21.83 -6.35
N THR A 80 -10.66 22.39 -5.60
CA THR A 80 -10.98 21.94 -4.23
C THR A 80 -11.54 20.51 -4.20
N ASP A 81 -12.45 20.17 -5.12
CA ASP A 81 -13.00 18.81 -5.24
C ASP A 81 -11.88 17.80 -5.57
N LEU A 82 -10.93 18.16 -6.44
CA LEU A 82 -9.75 17.34 -6.73
C LEU A 82 -8.77 17.24 -5.55
N LEU A 83 -8.56 18.33 -4.80
CA LEU A 83 -7.68 18.33 -3.63
C LEU A 83 -8.16 17.31 -2.57
N HIS A 84 -9.47 17.32 -2.27
CA HIS A 84 -10.07 16.33 -1.36
C HIS A 84 -9.93 14.89 -1.89
N PHE A 85 -10.04 14.72 -3.20
CA PHE A 85 -9.84 13.43 -3.85
C PHE A 85 -8.39 12.92 -3.71
N TYR A 86 -7.39 13.78 -3.97
CA TYR A 86 -5.98 13.39 -3.85
C TYR A 86 -5.60 13.06 -2.41
N ALA A 87 -6.12 13.80 -1.42
CA ALA A 87 -5.94 13.48 0.00
C ALA A 87 -6.47 12.08 0.37
N GLN A 88 -7.63 11.68 -0.17
CA GLN A 88 -8.18 10.32 0.02
C GLN A 88 -7.32 9.26 -0.69
N SER A 89 -6.80 9.59 -1.86
CA SER A 89 -5.99 8.68 -2.68
C SER A 89 -4.62 8.38 -2.05
N THR A 90 -3.96 9.36 -1.43
CA THR A 90 -2.69 9.15 -0.71
C THR A 90 -2.86 8.13 0.41
N ASN A 91 -3.94 8.23 1.18
CA ASN A 91 -4.22 7.28 2.26
C ASN A 91 -4.42 5.86 1.73
N ILE A 92 -5.13 5.69 0.61
CA ILE A 92 -5.39 4.37 0.02
C ILE A 92 -4.12 3.73 -0.56
N VAL A 93 -3.29 4.49 -1.27
CA VAL A 93 -2.04 3.98 -1.87
C VAL A 93 -1.01 3.61 -0.82
N SER A 94 -0.93 4.37 0.27
CA SER A 94 0.00 4.09 1.36
C SER A 94 -0.47 2.97 2.29
N ILE A 95 -1.77 2.86 2.60
CA ILE A 95 -2.25 1.94 3.65
C ILE A 95 -2.41 0.50 3.13
N LEU A 96 -2.99 0.31 1.95
CA LEU A 96 -3.51 -0.99 1.54
C LEU A 96 -2.43 -1.94 0.99
N PRO A 97 -1.62 -1.53 0.01
CA PRO A 97 -0.40 -2.25 -0.36
C PRO A 97 0.54 -2.48 0.83
N PHE A 98 0.68 -1.50 1.74
CA PHE A 98 1.46 -1.66 2.97
C PHE A 98 0.91 -2.77 3.87
N THR A 99 -0.41 -2.83 4.06
CA THR A 99 -1.04 -3.92 4.83
C THR A 99 -0.78 -5.27 4.19
N THR A 100 -0.74 -5.33 2.85
CA THR A 100 -0.39 -6.55 2.12
C THR A 100 1.01 -7.03 2.49
N VAL A 101 1.99 -6.12 2.49
CA VAL A 101 3.35 -6.39 2.95
C VAL A 101 3.33 -6.91 4.40
N GLN A 102 2.69 -6.20 5.32
CA GLN A 102 2.60 -6.61 6.73
C GLN A 102 1.99 -8.00 6.94
N VAL A 103 0.93 -8.33 6.19
CA VAL A 103 0.28 -9.65 6.25
C VAL A 103 1.22 -10.74 5.73
N THR A 104 1.94 -10.48 4.63
CA THR A 104 2.88 -11.45 4.06
C THR A 104 4.04 -11.74 5.01
N GLU A 105 4.52 -10.72 5.69
CA GLU A 105 5.61 -10.81 6.65
C GLU A 105 5.22 -11.61 7.89
N ALA A 106 4.08 -11.26 8.51
CA ALA A 106 3.57 -11.97 9.68
C ALA A 106 3.35 -13.46 9.38
N ALA A 107 2.88 -13.77 8.16
CA ALA A 107 2.70 -15.14 7.72
C ALA A 107 4.02 -15.88 7.53
N LEU A 108 5.02 -15.23 6.92
CA LEU A 108 6.34 -15.83 6.73
C LEU A 108 6.99 -16.10 8.09
N LEU A 109 7.03 -15.12 8.99
CA LEU A 109 7.55 -15.30 10.34
C LEU A 109 6.91 -16.49 11.05
N LYS A 110 5.59 -16.65 10.91
CA LYS A 110 4.86 -17.81 11.43
C LYS A 110 5.28 -19.13 10.78
N ALA A 111 5.53 -19.14 9.46
CA ALA A 111 5.97 -20.34 8.74
C ALA A 111 7.38 -20.81 9.13
N PHE A 112 8.28 -19.89 9.48
CA PHE A 112 9.65 -20.21 9.92
C PHE A 112 9.75 -20.60 11.40
N MET A 113 8.64 -20.61 12.14
CA MET A 113 8.62 -21.19 13.48
C MET A 113 8.89 -22.70 13.41
N SER A 114 9.67 -23.22 14.37
CA SER A 114 10.15 -24.61 14.42
C SER A 114 9.06 -25.67 14.66
N SER A 115 7.78 -25.28 14.75
CA SER A 115 6.70 -26.22 15.02
C SER A 115 6.35 -27.07 13.79
N ALA A 116 5.75 -28.24 14.04
CA ALA A 116 5.26 -29.12 12.97
C ALA A 116 4.04 -28.51 12.23
N THR A 117 3.31 -27.60 12.88
CA THR A 117 2.07 -26.98 12.36
C THR A 117 2.28 -25.62 11.70
N SER A 118 3.49 -25.06 11.79
CA SER A 118 3.81 -23.67 11.40
C SER A 118 3.37 -23.31 9.98
N VAL A 119 3.62 -24.19 9.01
CA VAL A 119 3.23 -24.01 7.60
C VAL A 119 1.71 -23.89 7.44
N ASN A 120 0.95 -24.79 8.07
CA ASN A 120 -0.52 -24.78 7.96
C ASN A 120 -1.11 -23.57 8.66
N GLU A 121 -0.57 -23.18 9.81
CA GLU A 121 -1.01 -21.99 10.52
C GLU A 121 -0.70 -20.70 9.75
N ALA A 122 0.45 -20.64 9.07
CA ALA A 122 0.84 -19.50 8.24
C ALA A 122 -0.07 -19.35 7.01
N LEU A 123 -0.40 -20.46 6.34
CA LEU A 123 -1.36 -20.44 5.23
C LEU A 123 -2.75 -20.00 5.70
N ALA A 124 -3.24 -20.56 6.82
CA ALA A 124 -4.52 -20.16 7.40
C ALA A 124 -4.55 -18.68 7.81
N TYR A 125 -3.42 -18.12 8.26
CA TYR A 125 -3.29 -16.70 8.55
C TYR A 125 -3.44 -15.86 7.27
N ILE A 126 -2.69 -16.17 6.20
CA ILE A 126 -2.82 -15.43 4.93
C ILE A 126 -4.25 -15.51 4.40
N ASP A 127 -4.85 -16.69 4.34
CA ASP A 127 -6.18 -16.84 3.75
C ASP A 127 -7.26 -16.08 4.56
N ARG A 128 -7.07 -15.96 5.88
CA ARG A 128 -7.97 -15.19 6.75
C ARG A 128 -7.85 -13.68 6.57
N TYR A 129 -6.63 -13.17 6.46
CA TYR A 129 -6.37 -11.72 6.53
C TYR A 129 -6.13 -11.08 5.17
N ALA A 130 -5.47 -11.78 4.24
CA ALA A 130 -5.07 -11.20 2.97
C ALA A 130 -6.25 -11.03 2.02
N ASP A 131 -7.04 -12.09 1.81
CA ASP A 131 -8.08 -12.08 0.77
C ASP A 131 -9.21 -11.09 1.12
N ARG A 132 -9.63 -11.05 2.40
CA ARG A 132 -10.68 -10.12 2.85
C ARG A 132 -10.21 -8.66 2.87
N THR A 133 -8.96 -8.42 3.29
CA THR A 133 -8.43 -7.05 3.36
C THR A 133 -8.17 -6.49 1.96
N LEU A 134 -7.69 -7.33 1.02
CA LEU A 134 -7.46 -6.92 -0.36
C LEU A 134 -8.75 -6.68 -1.15
N ALA A 135 -9.79 -7.51 -0.96
CA ALA A 135 -11.04 -7.30 -1.68
C ALA A 135 -11.64 -5.91 -1.37
N SER A 136 -11.73 -5.58 -0.08
CA SER A 136 -12.21 -4.26 0.36
C SER A 136 -11.30 -3.11 -0.09
N ALA A 137 -9.99 -3.36 -0.15
CA ALA A 137 -9.01 -2.40 -0.65
C ALA A 137 -9.23 -2.06 -2.12
N TYR A 138 -9.45 -3.10 -2.93
CA TYR A 138 -9.59 -2.97 -4.37
C TYR A 138 -10.90 -2.28 -4.74
N GLU A 139 -11.99 -2.59 -4.02
CA GLU A 139 -13.25 -1.87 -4.11
C GLU A 139 -13.07 -0.38 -3.82
N THR A 140 -12.32 -0.02 -2.78
CA THR A 140 -12.10 1.40 -2.44
C THR A 140 -11.28 2.14 -3.50
N MET A 141 -10.30 1.47 -4.11
CA MET A 141 -9.57 2.01 -5.27
C MET A 141 -10.50 2.27 -6.45
N ASP A 142 -11.44 1.36 -6.72
CA ASP A 142 -12.42 1.53 -7.81
C ASP A 142 -13.40 2.67 -7.51
N GLU A 143 -13.90 2.78 -6.27
CA GLU A 143 -14.75 3.90 -5.83
C GLU A 143 -14.04 5.27 -5.97
N LEU A 144 -12.72 5.32 -5.75
CA LEU A 144 -11.95 6.54 -5.97
C LEU A 144 -11.88 6.90 -7.46
N LEU A 145 -11.65 5.93 -8.35
CA LEU A 145 -11.69 6.19 -9.79
C LEU A 145 -13.07 6.68 -10.22
N GLU A 146 -14.14 6.09 -9.71
CA GLU A 146 -15.51 6.57 -9.96
C GLU A 146 -15.70 8.02 -9.50
N LYS A 147 -15.19 8.39 -8.31
CA LYS A 147 -15.25 9.77 -7.81
C LYS A 147 -14.48 10.75 -8.71
N PHE A 148 -13.26 10.40 -9.13
CA PHE A 148 -12.49 11.26 -10.02
C PHE A 148 -13.21 11.42 -11.37
N SER A 149 -13.70 10.32 -11.95
CA SER A 149 -14.50 10.37 -13.18
C SER A 149 -15.73 11.27 -13.03
N ALA A 150 -16.45 11.18 -11.91
CA ALA A 150 -17.60 12.01 -11.61
C ALA A 150 -17.23 13.50 -11.47
N ILE A 151 -16.08 13.83 -10.88
CA ILE A 151 -15.57 15.22 -10.85
C ILE A 151 -15.31 15.72 -12.28
N LEU A 152 -14.63 14.94 -13.11
CA LEU A 152 -14.38 15.34 -14.51
C LEU A 152 -15.69 15.60 -15.26
N GLN A 153 -16.70 14.75 -15.08
CA GLN A 153 -18.02 14.92 -15.68
C GLN A 153 -18.76 16.16 -15.15
N LYS A 154 -18.76 16.37 -13.83
CA LYS A 154 -19.45 17.50 -13.16
C LYS A 154 -19.03 18.85 -13.73
N TYR A 155 -17.75 19.00 -14.08
CA TYR A 155 -17.20 20.25 -14.62
C TYR A 155 -16.99 20.22 -16.14
N ASN A 156 -17.59 19.25 -16.85
CA ASN A 156 -17.49 19.10 -18.30
C ASN A 156 -16.05 19.09 -18.82
N ILE A 157 -15.13 18.47 -18.07
CA ILE A 157 -13.72 18.42 -18.42
C ILE A 157 -13.53 17.55 -19.67
N SER A 158 -12.86 18.11 -20.68
CA SER A 158 -12.58 17.42 -21.94
C SER A 158 -11.78 16.12 -21.73
N THR A 159 -12.09 15.11 -22.54
CA THR A 159 -11.33 13.85 -22.58
C THR A 159 -9.89 14.02 -23.06
N SER A 160 -9.59 15.11 -23.78
CA SER A 160 -8.22 15.49 -24.19
C SER A 160 -7.47 16.33 -23.16
N SER A 161 -8.09 16.65 -22.01
CA SER A 161 -7.48 17.49 -20.99
C SER A 161 -6.35 16.78 -20.23
N ALA A 162 -5.46 17.58 -19.63
CA ALA A 162 -4.43 17.08 -18.72
C ALA A 162 -5.03 16.33 -17.51
N TYR A 163 -6.21 16.72 -17.03
CA TYR A 163 -6.88 16.04 -15.91
C TYR A 163 -7.39 14.65 -16.28
N THR A 164 -7.84 14.45 -17.52
CA THR A 164 -8.18 13.11 -18.01
C THR A 164 -6.94 12.22 -18.12
N ALA A 165 -5.79 12.78 -18.52
CA ALA A 165 -4.51 12.06 -18.48
C ALA A 165 -4.11 11.67 -17.04
N LYS A 166 -4.29 12.58 -16.07
CA LYS A 166 -4.06 12.31 -14.64
C LYS A 166 -4.98 11.20 -14.10
N TYR A 167 -6.25 11.19 -14.48
CA TYR A 167 -7.18 10.10 -14.17
C TYR A 167 -6.68 8.74 -14.71
N ASN A 168 -6.32 8.68 -15.99
CA ASN A 168 -5.82 7.45 -16.63
C ASN A 168 -4.51 6.95 -15.97
N ARG A 169 -3.64 7.88 -15.57
CA ARG A 169 -2.42 7.55 -14.82
C ARG A 169 -2.75 6.91 -13.49
N LEU A 170 -3.69 7.48 -12.73
CA LEU A 170 -4.11 6.92 -11.44
C LEU A 170 -4.76 5.55 -11.59
N ALA A 171 -5.63 5.36 -12.59
CA ALA A 171 -6.23 4.06 -12.89
C ALA A 171 -5.17 2.98 -13.19
N SER A 172 -4.11 3.38 -13.90
CA SER A 172 -2.96 2.50 -14.19
C SER A 172 -2.16 2.18 -12.92
N MET A 173 -1.94 3.17 -12.04
CA MET A 173 -1.26 2.99 -10.75
C MET A 173 -2.03 2.02 -9.84
N PHE A 174 -3.35 2.20 -9.71
CA PHE A 174 -4.19 1.29 -8.92
C PHE A 174 -4.17 -0.13 -9.49
N SER A 175 -4.32 -0.30 -10.81
CA SER A 175 -4.24 -1.62 -11.44
C SER A 175 -2.88 -2.31 -11.21
N SER A 176 -1.79 -1.54 -11.29
CA SER A 176 -0.43 -2.01 -11.02
C SER A 176 -0.26 -2.47 -9.56
N LEU A 177 -0.74 -1.69 -8.59
CA LEU A 177 -0.71 -2.05 -7.17
C LEU A 177 -1.54 -3.30 -6.86
N LYS A 178 -2.75 -3.41 -7.44
CA LYS A 178 -3.61 -4.60 -7.32
C LYS A 178 -2.91 -5.85 -7.84
N ASN A 179 -2.26 -5.76 -9.00
CA ASN A 179 -1.53 -6.87 -9.59
C ASN A 179 -0.33 -7.28 -8.73
N SER A 180 0.54 -6.34 -8.37
CA SER A 180 1.73 -6.62 -7.54
C SER A 180 1.37 -7.16 -6.16
N SER A 181 0.31 -6.67 -5.53
CA SER A 181 -0.18 -7.18 -4.24
C SER A 181 -0.65 -8.64 -4.35
N THR A 182 -1.40 -8.96 -5.42
CA THR A 182 -1.87 -10.32 -5.70
C THR A 182 -0.70 -11.28 -6.00
N GLN A 183 0.30 -10.83 -6.76
CA GLN A 183 1.50 -11.62 -7.04
C GLN A 183 2.32 -11.85 -5.76
N LEU A 184 2.47 -10.82 -4.91
CA LEU A 184 3.19 -10.95 -3.64
C LEU A 184 2.55 -12.04 -2.76
N LEU A 185 1.22 -12.04 -2.62
CA LEU A 185 0.53 -13.09 -1.87
C LEU A 185 0.71 -14.48 -2.47
N SER A 186 0.62 -14.61 -3.78
CA SER A 186 0.83 -15.89 -4.48
C SER A 186 2.24 -16.43 -4.23
N ARG A 187 3.26 -15.58 -4.37
CA ARG A 187 4.66 -15.93 -4.10
C ARG A 187 4.89 -16.23 -2.62
N THR A 188 4.24 -15.50 -1.71
CA THR A 188 4.30 -15.75 -0.26
C THR A 188 3.72 -17.12 0.10
N ARG A 189 2.53 -17.45 -0.40
CA ARG A 189 1.93 -18.79 -0.20
C ARG A 189 2.83 -19.90 -0.71
N THR A 190 3.48 -19.68 -1.86
CA THR A 190 4.43 -20.63 -2.44
C THR A 190 5.68 -20.78 -1.57
N LEU A 191 6.25 -19.67 -1.10
CA LEU A 191 7.41 -19.65 -0.21
C LEU A 191 7.11 -20.37 1.11
N ILE A 192 5.95 -20.13 1.72
CA ILE A 192 5.51 -20.82 2.94
C ILE A 192 5.48 -22.34 2.74
N LYS A 193 4.88 -22.81 1.63
CA LYS A 193 4.82 -24.23 1.27
C LYS A 193 6.21 -24.84 1.02
N LYS A 194 7.18 -24.01 0.62
CA LYS A 194 8.55 -24.41 0.27
C LYS A 194 9.58 -24.06 1.35
N SER A 195 9.15 -23.55 2.51
CA SER A 195 10.02 -23.13 3.62
C SER A 195 11.00 -24.22 4.09
N LYS A 196 10.59 -25.49 4.00
CA LYS A 196 11.38 -26.67 4.39
C LYS A 196 11.92 -27.47 3.20
N SER A 197 11.85 -26.91 1.98
CA SER A 197 12.32 -27.54 0.73
C SER A 197 13.80 -27.23 0.48
N GLU A 198 14.46 -28.04 -0.35
CA GLU A 198 15.80 -27.76 -0.87
C GLU A 198 15.79 -26.56 -1.83
N ASP A 199 14.75 -26.45 -2.68
CA ASP A 199 14.53 -25.32 -3.60
C ASP A 199 14.16 -23.98 -2.93
N TYR A 200 14.26 -23.87 -1.60
CA TYR A 200 13.82 -22.70 -0.83
C TYR A 200 14.34 -21.38 -1.41
N ASP A 201 15.62 -21.31 -1.75
CA ASP A 201 16.29 -20.08 -2.19
C ASP A 201 15.73 -19.51 -3.50
N THR A 202 15.24 -20.37 -4.40
CA THR A 202 14.58 -19.94 -5.63
C THR A 202 13.26 -19.23 -5.31
N TYR A 203 12.44 -19.83 -4.44
CA TYR A 203 11.16 -19.24 -4.06
C TYR A 203 11.34 -18.00 -3.18
N TYR A 204 12.39 -17.97 -2.36
CA TYR A 204 12.79 -16.81 -1.59
C TYR A 204 13.16 -15.64 -2.50
N THR A 205 14.03 -15.87 -3.49
CA THR A 205 14.41 -14.84 -4.47
C THR A 205 13.19 -14.28 -5.19
N ASN A 206 12.30 -15.17 -5.67
CA ASN A 206 11.05 -14.75 -6.30
C ASN A 206 10.18 -13.89 -5.37
N TYR A 207 10.06 -14.26 -4.09
CA TYR A 207 9.32 -13.47 -3.12
C TYR A 207 9.95 -12.08 -2.93
N VAL A 208 11.26 -12.01 -2.72
CA VAL A 208 11.99 -10.75 -2.47
C VAL A 208 11.90 -9.80 -3.67
N GLU A 209 12.02 -10.29 -4.89
CA GLU A 209 11.82 -9.49 -6.11
C GLU A 209 10.44 -8.84 -6.14
N GLN A 210 9.40 -9.61 -5.80
CA GLN A 210 8.02 -9.12 -5.82
C GLN A 210 7.73 -8.16 -4.66
N LEU A 211 8.35 -8.38 -3.50
CA LEU A 211 8.28 -7.48 -2.36
C LEU A 211 8.92 -6.13 -2.70
N SER A 212 10.10 -6.17 -3.33
CA SER A 212 10.80 -4.97 -3.79
C SER A 212 10.00 -4.20 -4.85
N ASP A 213 9.42 -4.91 -5.83
CA ASP A 213 8.55 -4.32 -6.85
C ASP A 213 7.33 -3.61 -6.23
N LEU A 214 6.61 -4.26 -5.32
CA LEU A 214 5.47 -3.65 -4.65
C LEU A 214 5.88 -2.44 -3.81
N THR A 215 6.95 -2.58 -3.03
CA THR A 215 7.46 -1.50 -2.15
C THR A 215 7.88 -0.28 -2.96
N GLY A 216 8.64 -0.48 -4.05
CA GLY A 216 9.04 0.61 -4.96
C GLY A 216 7.85 1.31 -5.61
N LYS A 217 6.81 0.57 -6.00
CA LYS A 217 5.56 1.15 -6.51
C LYS A 217 4.84 1.98 -5.45
N ILE A 218 4.78 1.51 -4.19
CA ILE A 218 4.16 2.28 -3.10
C ILE A 218 4.89 3.61 -2.90
N GLU A 219 6.22 3.57 -2.81
CA GLU A 219 7.08 4.75 -2.66
C GLU A 219 6.84 5.76 -3.78
N GLN A 220 6.97 5.29 -5.03
CA GLN A 220 6.79 6.11 -6.21
C GLN A 220 5.39 6.71 -6.29
N TYR A 221 4.35 5.89 -6.10
CA TYR A 221 2.98 6.32 -6.32
C TYR A 221 2.46 7.22 -5.20
N CYS A 222 2.90 7.03 -3.96
CA CYS A 222 2.64 7.99 -2.89
C CYS A 222 3.26 9.36 -3.20
N ALA A 223 4.50 9.38 -3.70
CA ALA A 223 5.18 10.61 -4.10
C ALA A 223 4.45 11.33 -5.25
N GLU A 224 4.05 10.59 -6.29
CA GLU A 224 3.28 11.15 -7.43
C GLU A 224 1.96 11.79 -6.97
N ILE A 225 1.18 11.09 -6.13
CA ILE A 225 -0.12 11.60 -5.64
C ILE A 225 0.05 12.79 -4.70
N ASN A 226 1.04 12.76 -3.81
CA ASN A 226 1.33 13.88 -2.91
C ASN A 226 1.74 15.13 -3.68
N ASN A 227 2.49 14.98 -4.76
CA ASN A 227 2.83 16.13 -5.61
C ASN A 227 1.62 16.75 -6.28
N GLU A 228 0.69 15.94 -6.78
CA GLU A 228 -0.56 16.46 -7.33
C GLU A 228 -1.38 17.20 -6.26
N TYR A 229 -1.42 16.67 -5.04
CA TYR A 229 -2.06 17.32 -3.91
C TYR A 229 -1.42 18.69 -3.61
N TYR A 230 -0.10 18.76 -3.45
CA TYR A 230 0.58 20.01 -3.10
C TYR A 230 0.56 21.04 -4.23
N ASN A 231 0.64 20.61 -5.49
CA ASN A 231 0.50 21.49 -6.64
C ASN A 231 -0.90 22.14 -6.70
N LEU A 232 -1.95 21.36 -6.43
CA LEU A 232 -3.32 21.90 -6.36
C LEU A 232 -3.52 22.82 -5.15
N LEU A 233 -2.90 22.48 -4.02
CA LEU A 233 -2.97 23.32 -2.82
C LEU A 233 -2.29 24.69 -3.07
N SER A 234 -1.12 24.69 -3.70
CA SER A 234 -0.40 25.92 -4.07
C SER A 234 -1.24 26.77 -5.02
N SER A 235 -1.78 26.15 -6.08
CA SER A 235 -2.56 26.92 -7.07
C SER A 235 -3.89 27.45 -6.55
N LEU A 236 -4.43 26.88 -5.45
CA LEU A 236 -5.57 27.45 -4.73
C LEU A 236 -5.17 28.59 -3.79
N THR A 237 -3.93 28.56 -3.28
CA THR A 237 -3.41 29.60 -2.39
C THR A 237 -3.04 30.86 -3.19
N ASP A 238 -2.39 30.67 -4.35
CA ASP A 238 -2.07 31.77 -5.28
C ASP A 238 -3.35 32.48 -5.77
N ASP A 239 -4.41 31.71 -6.10
CA ASP A 239 -5.72 32.26 -6.46
C ASP A 239 -6.35 33.13 -5.35
N TYR A 240 -6.03 32.86 -4.07
CA TYR A 240 -6.57 33.60 -2.92
C TYR A 240 -5.79 34.89 -2.65
N ASP A 241 -4.47 34.88 -2.87
CA ASP A 241 -3.60 36.05 -2.70
C ASP A 241 -3.82 37.09 -3.81
N ASP A 242 -4.21 36.68 -5.03
CA ASP A 242 -4.55 37.59 -6.15
C ASP A 242 -5.94 38.28 -6.00
N ILE A 243 -6.75 37.90 -5.01
CA ILE A 243 -8.10 38.47 -4.76
C ILE A 243 -8.08 39.58 -3.67
N GLN A 244 -6.97 39.78 -2.95
CA GLN A 244 -6.81 40.86 -1.95
C GLN A 244 -6.22 42.15 -2.53
#